data_AF-A0A9P8EKM8-F1
#
_entry.id   AF-A0A9P8EKM8-F1
#
_cell.length_a   1.000
_cell.length_b   1.000
_cell.length_c   1.000
_cell.angle_alpha   90.00
_cell.angle_beta   90.00
_cell.angle_gamma   90.00
#
_symmetry.space_group_name_H-M   'P 1'
#
loop_
_entity.id
_entity.type
_entity.pdbx_description
1 polymer ?
#
loop_
_entity_poly.entity_id
_entity_poly.type
_entity_poly.pdbx_seq_one_letter_code
_entity_poly.pdbx_strand_id
1 'polypeptide(L)'
;MSSNSGAGATAHNDDGKDPMRVAAGLKAALHNPNVSDEAKEIASHHLADITSTSHADDGKDSIRVAAGLKAALHNPNVSDEAKEDVSHHLADITSSSHADTTSTSHADDGKDPTRVAAGLKAALHNPNVSDDTKDHLKERLDDMN
;
A
#
# COMPACT_ATOMS: atom_id res chain seq x y z
N MET A 1 13.78 -14.13 50.07
CA MET A 1 12.53 -13.42 49.70
C MET A 1 12.96 -12.03 49.29
N SER A 2 12.84 -11.53 48.07
CA SER A 2 11.98 -11.92 46.96
C SER A 2 12.62 -11.48 45.63
N SER A 3 12.55 -12.40 44.67
CA SER A 3 12.35 -12.21 43.23
C SER A 3 12.86 -10.92 42.58
N ASN A 4 14.04 -11.01 41.95
CA ASN A 4 14.39 -10.17 40.81
C ASN A 4 13.48 -10.59 39.65
N SER A 5 12.47 -9.78 39.36
CA SER A 5 11.43 -10.06 38.37
C SER A 5 12.03 -10.14 36.97
N GLY A 6 11.97 -11.36 36.44
CA GLY A 6 11.71 -11.76 35.07
C GLY A 6 11.98 -10.74 33.98
N ALA A 7 12.98 -11.08 33.16
CA ALA A 7 13.21 -10.57 31.83
C ALA A 7 11.91 -10.37 31.04
N GLY A 8 11.51 -9.11 30.89
CA GLY A 8 10.70 -8.67 29.76
C GLY A 8 11.59 -8.67 28.54
N ALA A 9 11.62 -9.78 27.81
CA ALA A 9 12.28 -9.90 26.52
C ALA A 9 11.49 -9.11 25.47
N THR A 10 11.54 -7.78 25.54
CA THR A 10 11.26 -6.95 24.36
C THR A 10 12.51 -6.99 23.48
N ALA A 11 12.64 -8.08 22.73
CA ALA A 11 13.55 -8.15 21.60
C ALA A 11 13.00 -7.23 20.50
N HIS A 12 13.18 -5.93 20.68
CA HIS A 12 13.19 -4.98 19.57
C HIS A 12 14.37 -5.38 18.68
N ASN A 13 14.07 -6.08 17.59
CA ASN A 13 15.04 -6.37 16.53
C ASN A 13 15.27 -5.08 15.71
N ASP A 14 15.98 -4.12 16.31
CA ASP A 14 16.45 -2.88 15.68
C ASP A 14 17.71 -3.12 14.82
N ASP A 15 17.67 -4.11 13.92
CA ASP A 15 18.80 -4.43 13.04
C ASP A 15 18.69 -3.77 11.64
N GLY A 16 17.69 -2.92 11.39
CA GLY A 16 17.49 -2.29 10.08
C GLY A 16 17.30 -3.30 8.94
N LYS A 17 16.99 -4.56 9.26
CA LYS A 17 16.70 -5.61 8.29
C LYS A 17 15.27 -5.44 7.82
N ASP A 18 15.12 -5.17 6.53
CA ASP A 18 13.82 -5.14 5.88
C ASP A 18 13.09 -6.48 6.14
N PRO A 19 11.94 -6.46 6.82
CA PRO A 19 11.18 -7.68 7.13
C PRO A 19 10.82 -8.46 5.86
N MET A 20 10.62 -7.79 4.72
CA MET A 20 10.39 -8.46 3.43
C MET A 20 11.60 -9.27 2.98
N ARG A 21 12.81 -8.76 3.22
CA ARG A 21 14.06 -9.46 2.87
C ARG A 21 14.29 -10.68 3.77
N VAL A 22 13.91 -10.58 5.04
CA VAL A 22 13.95 -11.70 5.98
C VAL A 22 12.92 -12.76 5.57
N ALA A 23 11.68 -12.36 5.28
CA ALA A 23 10.63 -13.25 4.79
C ALA A 23 11.03 -13.97 3.49
N ALA A 24 11.66 -13.27 2.54
CA ALA A 24 12.17 -13.87 1.31
C ALA A 24 13.25 -14.92 1.59
N GLY A 25 14.16 -14.66 2.52
CA GLY A 25 15.19 -15.62 2.95
C GLY A 25 14.59 -16.88 3.60
N LEU A 26 13.60 -16.70 4.48
CA LEU A 26 12.88 -17.82 5.12
C LEU A 26 12.13 -18.67 4.09
N LYS A 27 11.47 -18.03 3.11
CA LYS A 27 10.80 -18.73 2.00
C LYS A 27 11.79 -19.52 1.14
N ALA A 28 12.98 -18.98 0.89
CA ALA A 28 14.04 -19.72 0.19
C ALA A 28 14.51 -20.94 1.01
N ALA A 29 14.62 -20.82 2.33
CA ALA A 29 14.99 -21.95 3.20
C ALA A 29 13.94 -23.07 3.17
N LEU A 30 12.64 -22.75 3.10
CA LEU A 30 11.55 -23.74 2.99
C LEU A 30 11.65 -24.60 1.72
N HIS A 31 12.14 -24.03 0.62
CA HIS A 31 12.25 -24.73 -0.67
C HIS A 31 13.63 -25.35 -0.91
N ASN A 32 14.60 -25.11 -0.01
CA ASN A 32 15.93 -25.67 -0.14
C ASN A 32 15.93 -27.14 0.34
N PRO A 33 16.21 -28.13 -0.53
CA PRO A 33 16.25 -29.54 -0.15
C PRO A 33 17.36 -29.87 0.84
N ASN A 34 18.37 -29.01 0.98
CA ASN A 34 19.48 -29.18 1.93
C ASN A 34 19.17 -28.65 3.34
N VAL A 35 17.96 -28.13 3.58
CA VAL A 35 17.52 -27.65 4.89
C VAL A 35 16.74 -28.76 5.60
N SER A 36 17.01 -28.95 6.89
CA SER A 36 16.32 -29.95 7.71
C SER A 36 14.86 -29.59 7.94
N ASP A 37 14.01 -30.58 8.17
CA ASP A 37 12.57 -30.36 8.32
C ASP A 37 12.23 -29.56 9.59
N GLU A 38 12.98 -29.76 10.68
CA GLU A 38 12.88 -28.94 11.90
C GLU A 38 13.21 -27.45 11.62
N ALA A 39 14.23 -27.18 10.80
CA ALA A 39 14.58 -25.81 10.43
C ALA A 39 13.52 -25.20 9.48
N LYS A 40 12.87 -26.00 8.63
CA LYS A 40 11.75 -25.55 7.81
C LYS A 40 10.54 -25.19 8.66
N GLU A 41 10.23 -25.98 9.68
CA GLU A 41 9.12 -25.71 10.59
C GLU A 41 9.32 -24.37 11.31
N ILE A 42 10.52 -24.13 11.86
CA ILE A 42 10.89 -22.85 12.48
C ILE A 42 10.81 -21.69 11.46
N ALA A 43 11.32 -21.91 10.25
CA ALA A 43 11.26 -20.90 9.19
C ALA A 43 9.82 -20.56 8.80
N SER A 44 8.92 -21.55 8.79
CA SER A 44 7.50 -21.37 8.48
C SER A 44 6.78 -20.56 9.56
N HIS A 45 7.07 -20.84 10.83
CA HIS A 45 6.49 -20.13 11.96
C HIS A 45 6.96 -18.66 11.98
N HIS A 46 8.25 -18.43 11.78
CA HIS A 46 8.83 -17.09 11.76
C HIS A 46 8.40 -16.28 10.52
N LEU A 47 8.17 -16.97 9.38
CA LEU A 47 7.60 -16.36 8.18
C LEU A 47 6.16 -15.89 8.44
N ALA A 48 5.33 -16.72 9.08
CA ALA A 48 3.95 -16.36 9.41
C ALA A 48 3.89 -15.10 10.29
N ASP A 49 4.73 -15.03 11.32
CA ASP A 49 4.81 -13.89 12.24
C ASP A 49 5.25 -12.60 11.53
N ILE A 50 6.29 -12.68 10.68
CA ILE A 50 6.75 -11.53 9.88
C ILE A 50 5.69 -11.08 8.87
N THR A 51 5.03 -12.03 8.19
CA THR A 51 3.94 -11.68 7.26
C THR A 51 2.79 -11.02 7.98
N SER A 52 2.43 -11.49 9.19
CA SER A 52 1.34 -10.90 9.97
C SER A 52 1.65 -9.48 10.48
N THR A 53 2.93 -9.14 10.69
CA THR A 53 3.35 -7.80 11.16
C THR A 53 3.63 -6.81 10.02
N SER A 54 3.87 -7.30 8.81
CA SER A 54 4.22 -6.48 7.63
C SER A 54 3.04 -6.10 6.74
N HIS A 55 1.80 -6.23 7.22
CA HIS A 55 0.57 -5.72 6.59
C HIS A 55 0.49 -4.17 6.58
N ALA A 56 1.63 -3.48 6.64
CA ALA A 56 1.71 -2.02 6.55
C ALA A 56 1.90 -1.52 5.09
N ASP A 57 1.77 -2.38 4.07
CA ASP A 57 1.74 -1.94 2.66
C ASP A 57 0.65 -2.63 1.80
N ASP A 58 -0.43 -3.09 2.45
CA ASP A 58 -1.55 -3.80 1.80
C ASP A 58 -2.24 -2.98 0.69
N GLY A 59 -2.14 -1.65 0.73
CA GLY A 59 -2.72 -0.78 -0.30
C GLY A 59 -2.10 -0.97 -1.69
N LYS A 60 -0.77 -1.13 -1.79
CA LYS A 60 -0.10 -1.21 -3.10
C LYS A 60 -0.26 -2.57 -3.77
N ASP A 61 -0.34 -3.63 -2.98
CA ASP A 61 -0.51 -4.98 -3.50
C ASP A 61 -1.96 -5.26 -3.84
N SER A 62 -2.91 -4.76 -3.04
CA SER A 62 -4.34 -4.81 -3.37
C SER A 62 -4.66 -4.13 -4.71
N ILE A 63 -4.11 -2.92 -4.94
CA ILE A 63 -4.28 -2.18 -6.21
C ILE A 63 -3.67 -2.96 -7.39
N ARG A 64 -2.48 -3.54 -7.22
CA ARG A 64 -1.83 -4.33 -8.28
C ARG A 64 -2.57 -5.62 -8.58
N VAL A 65 -3.06 -6.32 -7.56
CA VAL A 65 -3.87 -7.53 -7.72
C VAL A 65 -5.19 -7.20 -8.41
N ALA A 66 -5.89 -6.14 -7.99
CA ALA A 66 -7.12 -5.67 -8.63
C ALA A 66 -6.89 -5.32 -10.13
N ALA A 67 -5.78 -4.65 -10.45
CA ALA A 67 -5.42 -4.35 -11.84
C ALA A 67 -5.16 -5.62 -12.66
N GLY A 68 -4.48 -6.61 -12.09
CA GLY A 68 -4.24 -7.91 -12.73
C GLY A 68 -5.52 -8.71 -12.98
N LEU A 69 -6.42 -8.76 -11.99
CA LEU A 69 -7.73 -9.40 -12.11
C LEU A 69 -8.58 -8.71 -13.19
N LYS A 70 -8.58 -7.38 -13.24
CA LYS A 70 -9.27 -6.63 -14.30
C LYS A 70 -8.71 -6.93 -15.69
N ALA A 71 -7.40 -7.10 -15.83
CA ALA A 71 -6.78 -7.51 -17.09
C ALA A 71 -7.20 -8.94 -17.48
N ALA A 72 -7.29 -9.87 -16.52
CA ALA A 72 -7.76 -11.23 -16.77
C ALA A 72 -9.21 -11.27 -17.28
N LEU A 73 -10.10 -10.40 -16.77
CA LEU A 73 -11.48 -10.29 -17.29
C LEU A 73 -11.55 -9.90 -18.77
N HIS A 74 -10.58 -9.12 -19.25
CA HIS A 74 -10.55 -8.63 -20.63
C HIS A 74 -9.72 -9.55 -21.55
N ASN A 75 -9.07 -10.58 -21.00
CA ASN A 75 -8.25 -11.49 -21.79
C ASN A 75 -9.15 -12.55 -22.47
N PRO A 76 -9.19 -12.63 -23.80
CA PRO A 76 -10.01 -13.60 -24.53
C PRO A 76 -9.56 -15.05 -24.33
N ASN A 77 -8.34 -15.29 -23.83
CA ASN A 77 -7.83 -16.63 -23.53
C ASN A 77 -8.21 -17.15 -22.14
N VAL A 78 -8.98 -16.38 -21.36
CA VAL A 78 -9.47 -16.80 -20.04
C VAL A 78 -10.85 -17.41 -20.21
N SER A 79 -11.10 -18.56 -19.57
CA SER A 79 -12.39 -19.24 -19.60
C SER A 79 -13.45 -18.44 -18.85
N ASP A 80 -14.72 -18.70 -19.15
CA ASP A 80 -15.82 -17.92 -18.57
C ASP A 80 -16.00 -18.22 -17.08
N GLU A 81 -15.75 -19.46 -16.64
CA GLU A 81 -15.73 -19.84 -15.22
C GLU A 81 -14.63 -19.08 -14.46
N ALA A 82 -13.43 -18.95 -15.06
CA ALA A 82 -12.33 -18.22 -14.46
C ALA A 82 -12.61 -16.71 -14.38
N LYS A 83 -13.37 -16.15 -15.34
CA LYS A 83 -13.80 -14.74 -15.27
C LYS A 83 -14.78 -14.50 -14.13
N GLU A 84 -15.68 -15.43 -13.87
CA GLU A 84 -16.64 -15.31 -12.75
C GLU A 84 -15.92 -15.29 -11.40
N ASP A 85 -14.97 -16.21 -11.20
CA ASP A 85 -14.12 -16.26 -10.00
C ASP A 85 -13.28 -14.99 -9.83
N VAL A 86 -12.65 -14.53 -10.93
CA VAL A 86 -11.85 -13.29 -10.96
C VAL A 86 -12.71 -12.08 -10.65
N SER A 87 -13.95 -12.04 -11.14
CA SER A 87 -14.90 -10.95 -10.88
C SER A 87 -15.29 -10.89 -9.41
N HIS A 88 -15.56 -12.05 -8.79
CA HIS A 88 -15.86 -12.14 -7.36
C HIS A 88 -14.67 -11.67 -6.51
N HIS A 89 -13.47 -12.17 -6.79
CA HIS A 89 -12.26 -11.75 -6.09
C HIS A 89 -11.97 -10.24 -6.25
N LEU A 90 -12.20 -9.69 -7.44
CA LEU A 90 -12.02 -8.26 -7.69
C LEU A 90 -12.99 -7.41 -6.86
N ALA A 91 -14.23 -7.85 -6.71
CA ALA A 91 -15.23 -7.16 -5.90
C ALA A 91 -14.85 -7.15 -4.42
N ASP A 92 -14.40 -8.28 -3.87
CA ASP A 92 -13.97 -8.39 -2.47
C ASP A 92 -12.75 -7.51 -2.18
N ILE A 93 -11.75 -7.53 -3.07
CA ILE A 93 -10.54 -6.71 -2.95
C ILE A 93 -10.88 -5.22 -3.04
N THR A 94 -11.76 -4.84 -3.98
CA THR A 94 -12.19 -3.44 -4.12
C THR A 94 -12.97 -2.99 -2.89
N SER A 95 -13.88 -3.83 -2.37
CA SER A 95 -14.68 -3.55 -1.19
C SER A 95 -13.82 -3.41 0.08
N SER A 96 -12.79 -4.26 0.24
CA SER A 96 -11.79 -4.19 1.31
C SER A 96 -10.90 -2.94 1.19
N SER A 97 -10.45 -2.62 -0.03
CA SER A 97 -9.62 -1.43 -0.29
C SER A 97 -10.38 -0.11 -0.10
N HIS A 98 -11.72 -0.12 -0.24
CA HIS A 98 -12.54 1.07 -0.03
C HIS A 98 -12.65 1.52 1.43
N ALA A 99 -12.13 0.75 2.38
CA ALA A 99 -11.91 1.22 3.74
C ALA A 99 -10.70 2.17 3.86
N ASP A 100 -9.78 2.20 2.89
CA ASP A 100 -8.54 2.98 2.98
C ASP A 100 -8.18 3.79 1.71
N THR A 101 -9.10 3.92 0.73
CA THR A 101 -8.91 4.86 -0.39
C THR A 101 -9.63 6.19 -0.23
N THR A 102 -10.30 6.44 0.90
CA THR A 102 -10.75 7.78 1.30
C THR A 102 -9.67 8.59 2.02
N SER A 103 -8.45 8.05 2.15
CA SER A 103 -7.23 8.80 2.50
C SER A 103 -6.42 9.27 1.27
N THR A 104 -7.09 9.41 0.11
CA THR A 104 -6.92 10.65 -0.67
C THR A 104 -8.04 11.62 -0.31
N SER A 105 -8.27 11.75 0.99
CA SER A 105 -8.44 13.07 1.52
C SER A 105 -7.20 13.86 1.06
N HIS A 106 -7.37 14.60 -0.03
CA HIS A 106 -6.90 15.97 -0.05
C HIS A 106 -7.57 16.74 1.12
N ALA A 107 -7.46 16.22 2.35
CA ALA A 107 -7.64 16.99 3.55
C ALA A 107 -6.60 18.09 3.44
N ASP A 108 -7.14 19.30 3.34
CA ASP A 108 -6.49 20.59 3.22
C ASP A 108 -5.56 20.94 4.40
N ASP A 109 -5.05 19.94 5.14
CA ASP A 109 -4.47 20.14 6.46
C ASP A 109 -2.93 20.29 6.45
N GLY A 110 -2.34 20.56 5.28
CA GLY A 110 -0.89 20.71 5.17
C GLY A 110 -0.37 21.23 3.82
N LYS A 111 -1.23 21.82 2.98
CA LYS A 111 -0.75 22.44 1.75
C LYS A 111 -0.18 23.81 2.11
N ASP A 112 1.12 23.99 1.94
CA ASP A 112 1.74 25.31 2.08
C ASP A 112 0.97 26.32 1.21
N PRO A 113 0.37 27.37 1.80
CA PRO A 113 -0.46 28.31 1.06
C PRO A 113 0.32 28.97 -0.08
N THR A 114 1.64 29.12 0.10
CA THR A 114 2.59 29.57 -0.92
C THR A 114 2.69 28.63 -2.13
N ARG A 115 2.67 27.31 -1.93
CA ARG A 115 2.69 26.32 -3.02
C ARG A 115 1.37 26.30 -3.78
N VAL A 116 0.25 26.45 -3.07
CA VAL A 116 -1.07 26.56 -3.70
C VAL A 116 -1.18 27.84 -4.52
N ALA A 117 -0.82 28.99 -3.96
CA ALA A 117 -0.79 30.27 -4.66
C ALA A 117 0.13 30.24 -5.90
N ALA A 118 1.31 29.60 -5.79
CA ALA A 118 2.21 29.40 -6.92
C ALA A 118 1.58 28.54 -8.02
N GLY A 119 0.86 27.47 -7.67
CA GLY A 119 0.14 26.62 -8.61
C GLY A 119 -1.00 27.34 -9.32
N LEU A 120 -1.81 28.11 -8.58
CA LEU A 120 -2.87 28.95 -9.13
C LEU A 120 -2.29 30.00 -10.10
N LYS A 121 -1.20 30.67 -9.72
CA LYS A 121 -0.51 31.64 -10.58
C LYS A 121 0.08 31.00 -11.84
N ALA A 122 0.63 29.80 -11.74
CA ALA A 122 1.11 29.06 -12.91
C ALA A 122 -0.03 28.70 -13.87
N ALA A 123 -1.18 28.28 -13.33
CA ALA A 123 -2.38 27.99 -14.11
C ALA A 123 -2.95 29.23 -14.82
N LEU A 124 -2.87 30.42 -14.20
CA LEU A 124 -3.25 31.69 -14.84
C LEU A 124 -2.43 32.02 -16.09
N HIS A 125 -1.14 31.66 -16.09
CA HIS A 125 -0.24 31.88 -17.21
C HIS A 125 -0.27 30.75 -18.26
N ASN A 126 -1.02 29.69 -18.02
CA ASN A 126 -1.11 28.57 -18.94
C ASN A 126 -2.08 28.89 -20.10
N PRO A 127 -1.62 28.89 -21.37
CA PRO A 127 -2.48 29.18 -22.53
C PRO A 127 -3.57 28.12 -22.77
N ASN A 128 -3.45 26.93 -22.18
CA ASN A 128 -4.42 25.85 -22.31
C ASN A 128 -5.58 25.96 -21.31
N VAL A 129 -5.58 26.98 -20.45
CA VAL A 129 -6.64 27.22 -19.47
C VAL A 129 -7.64 28.22 -20.04
N SER A 130 -8.94 27.91 -19.92
CA SER A 130 -10.02 28.77 -20.38
C SER A 130 -10.10 30.07 -19.57
N ASP A 131 -10.63 31.14 -20.16
CA ASP A 131 -10.69 32.44 -19.50
C ASP A 131 -11.62 32.44 -18.28
N ASP A 132 -12.76 31.72 -18.35
CA ASP A 132 -13.64 31.50 -17.19
C ASP A 132 -12.88 30.83 -16.03
N THR A 133 -12.06 29.82 -16.35
CA THR A 133 -11.24 29.14 -15.33
C THR A 133 -10.18 30.09 -14.77
N LYS A 134 -9.59 30.97 -15.58
CA LYS A 134 -8.62 31.96 -15.09
C LYS A 134 -9.26 32.94 -14.13
N ASP A 135 -10.49 33.38 -14.36
CA ASP A 135 -11.14 34.32 -13.45
C ASP A 135 -11.43 33.67 -12.09
N HIS A 136 -11.88 32.41 -12.07
CA HIS A 136 -12.00 31.64 -10.82
C HIS A 136 -10.65 31.43 -10.11
N LEU A 137 -9.57 31.20 -10.86
CA LEU A 137 -8.23 31.05 -10.29
C LEU A 137 -7.70 32.37 -9.70
N LYS A 138 -8.08 33.52 -10.27
CA LYS A 138 -7.74 34.85 -9.72
C LYS A 138 -8.48 35.12 -8.43
N GLU A 139 -9.79 34.89 -8.39
CA GLU A 139 -10.62 35.05 -7.18
C GLU A 139 -10.06 34.20 -6.03
N ARG A 140 -9.76 32.93 -6.32
CA ARG A 140 -9.16 32.03 -5.34
C ARG A 140 -7.74 32.41 -4.93
N LEU A 141 -6.99 33.12 -5.77
CA LEU A 141 -5.65 33.62 -5.43
C LEU A 141 -5.74 34.88 -4.54
N ASP A 142 -6.75 35.72 -4.75
CA ASP A 142 -7.01 36.94 -3.97
C ASP A 142 -7.50 36.58 -2.55
N ASP A 143 -8.37 35.59 -2.43
CA ASP A 143 -8.84 35.05 -1.14
C ASP A 143 -7.72 34.42 -0.28
N MET A 144 -6.59 34.06 -0.89
CA MET A 144 -5.45 33.42 -0.24
C MET A 144 -4.33 34.38 0.17
N ASN A 145 -4.42 35.67 -0.21
CA ASN A 145 -3.35 36.66 -0.06
C ASN A 145 -3.62 37.69 1.04
#